data_AF-U5MWM3-F1
#
_entry.id   AF-U5MWM3-F1
#
_cell.length_a   1.000
_cell.length_b   1.000
_cell.length_c   1.000
_cell.angle_alpha   90.00
_cell.angle_beta   90.00
_cell.angle_gamma   90.00
#
_symmetry.space_group_name_H-M   'P 1'
#
loop_
_entity.id
_entity.type
_entity.pdbx_description
1 polymer ?
#
loop_
_entity_poly.entity_id
_entity_poly.type
_entity_poly.pdbx_seq_one_letter_code
_entity_poly.pdbx_strand_id
1 'polypeptide(L)'
;MENLKFTRDDTSIAKGIAIICMFIHHLFTFPNRIKGSSEFISLFQFNGNNIEYWFGQYGRICVAMFLFFSGFGIYKQFAKNNAHVSSNVFKRLKNLYVNYWTVFIIFIPISFFTGYREFNLAEFFDNFVGYRSTYDGEWWFFELYVLVIATFPVTVKLIKNSSVTSFFKIMVLAVLSRTVYVSLKDVPLFNTFARTIFYSELNLLLTWLPCFLMGITFAKFDLFPKISQKFKDNKLDNIFVYLLICLVLMYVRFRNDDVIDFDYLIAPLYILCSVNIVKILKLNKLFVYLGKHSSNMWLVHSFFCYQYFQWWVYLPKISIFVLLWLIIITIATSIAIEFIKKQVTKLCSGEFKLSYMNRALRD
;
A
#
# COMPACT_ATOMS: atom_id res chain seq x y z
N MET A 1 34.76 -7.73 -1.43
CA MET A 1 33.31 -8.01 -1.45
C MET A 1 32.56 -6.70 -1.30
N GLU A 2 31.92 -6.21 -2.36
CA GLU A 2 30.96 -5.10 -2.24
C GLU A 2 29.83 -5.55 -1.31
N ASN A 3 29.63 -4.86 -0.19
CA ASN A 3 28.51 -5.13 0.70
C ASN A 3 27.21 -4.77 -0.03
N LEU A 4 26.55 -5.76 -0.63
CA LEU A 4 25.19 -5.62 -1.14
C LEU A 4 24.28 -5.14 -0.01
N LYS A 5 23.78 -3.91 -0.11
CA LYS A 5 22.86 -3.33 0.87
C LYS A 5 21.51 -3.05 0.22
N PHE A 6 20.45 -3.39 0.94
CA PHE A 6 19.11 -2.96 0.60
C PHE A 6 18.86 -1.57 1.21
N THR A 7 18.70 -0.56 0.36
CA THR A 7 18.73 0.86 0.75
C THR A 7 17.34 1.43 0.98
N ARG A 8 17.28 2.69 1.46
CA ARG A 8 16.03 3.46 1.51
C ARG A 8 15.49 3.79 0.12
N ASP A 9 16.37 3.94 -0.86
CA ASP A 9 15.97 4.14 -2.25
C ASP A 9 15.32 2.87 -2.79
N ASP A 10 15.82 1.69 -2.43
CA ASP A 10 15.22 0.41 -2.84
C ASP A 10 13.80 0.25 -2.28
N THR A 11 13.59 0.65 -1.02
CA THR A 11 12.25 0.72 -0.42
C THR A 11 11.36 1.71 -1.17
N SER A 12 11.90 2.85 -1.59
CA SER A 12 11.13 3.87 -2.34
C SER A 12 10.79 3.36 -3.74
N ILE A 13 11.73 2.74 -4.44
CA ILE A 13 11.49 2.09 -5.73
C ILE A 13 10.35 1.08 -5.61
N ALA A 14 10.41 0.20 -4.62
CA ALA A 14 9.41 -0.84 -4.45
C ALA A 14 8.02 -0.27 -4.11
N LYS A 15 7.93 0.83 -3.36
CA LYS A 15 6.67 1.57 -3.17
C LYS A 15 6.16 2.21 -4.46
N GLY A 16 7.05 2.70 -5.31
CA GLY A 16 6.75 3.19 -6.66
C GLY A 16 6.18 2.09 -7.56
N ILE A 17 6.70 0.86 -7.46
CA ILE A 17 6.16 -0.32 -8.15
C ILE A 17 4.78 -0.67 -7.58
N ALA A 18 4.64 -0.72 -6.26
CA ALA A 18 3.39 -1.04 -5.59
C ALA A 18 2.26 -0.06 -5.94
N ILE A 19 2.54 1.25 -6.06
CA ILE A 19 1.51 2.22 -6.43
C ILE A 19 1.05 2.06 -7.89
N ILE A 20 1.95 1.68 -8.81
CA ILE A 20 1.56 1.36 -10.19
C ILE A 20 0.70 0.09 -10.22
N CYS A 21 1.11 -0.96 -9.49
CA CYS A 21 0.29 -2.18 -9.35
C CYS A 21 -1.11 -1.86 -8.81
N MET A 22 -1.20 -0.98 -7.81
CA MET A 22 -2.46 -0.54 -7.24
C MET A 22 -3.33 0.17 -8.29
N PHE A 23 -2.78 1.12 -9.06
CA PHE A 23 -3.54 1.79 -10.11
C PHE A 23 -4.03 0.85 -11.21
N ILE A 24 -3.17 -0.07 -11.67
CA ILE A 24 -3.57 -1.08 -12.68
C ILE A 24 -4.73 -1.93 -12.14
N HIS A 25 -4.67 -2.33 -10.86
CA HIS A 25 -5.76 -3.07 -10.22
C HIS A 25 -7.07 -2.28 -10.26
N HIS A 26 -7.08 -1.03 -9.78
CA HIS A 26 -8.33 -0.27 -9.70
C HIS A 26 -8.83 0.27 -11.05
N LEU A 27 -7.95 0.50 -12.03
CA LEU A 27 -8.39 0.93 -13.36
C LEU A 27 -8.97 -0.22 -14.18
N PHE A 28 -8.43 -1.44 -14.07
CA PHE A 28 -8.67 -2.47 -15.09
C PHE A 28 -9.26 -3.78 -14.58
N THR A 29 -9.37 -3.99 -13.26
CA THR A 29 -9.92 -5.23 -12.69
C THR A 29 -11.44 -5.25 -12.58
N PHE A 30 -12.07 -4.08 -12.47
CA PHE A 30 -13.50 -3.98 -12.14
C PHE A 30 -14.29 -3.24 -13.22
N PRO A 31 -14.61 -3.90 -14.36
CA PRO A 31 -15.38 -3.29 -15.45
C PRO A 31 -16.71 -2.68 -14.98
N ASN A 32 -17.36 -3.31 -14.00
CA ASN A 32 -18.62 -2.85 -13.42
C ASN A 32 -18.52 -1.53 -12.63
N ARG A 33 -17.30 -1.06 -12.32
CA ARG A 33 -17.07 0.22 -11.63
C ARG A 33 -16.81 1.36 -12.60
N ILE A 34 -16.67 1.07 -13.89
CA ILE A 34 -16.49 2.06 -14.96
C ILE A 34 -17.88 2.54 -15.39
N LYS A 35 -18.16 3.84 -15.27
CA LYS A 35 -19.49 4.43 -15.48
C LYS A 35 -19.55 5.36 -16.69
N GLY A 36 -20.72 5.37 -17.33
CA GLY A 36 -21.07 6.35 -18.37
C GLY A 36 -20.15 6.26 -19.58
N SER A 37 -19.64 7.40 -20.05
CA SER A 37 -18.73 7.50 -21.20
C SER A 37 -17.25 7.22 -20.86
N SER A 38 -16.96 6.88 -19.60
CA SER A 38 -15.64 6.44 -19.18
C SER A 38 -15.44 5.05 -19.77
N GLU A 39 -14.63 4.91 -20.80
CA GLU A 39 -14.29 3.63 -21.41
C GLU A 39 -12.84 3.71 -21.86
N PHE A 40 -12.20 2.55 -21.98
CA PHE A 40 -10.85 2.48 -22.50
C PHE A 40 -10.70 1.43 -23.60
N ILE A 41 -9.79 1.71 -24.52
CA ILE A 41 -9.33 0.81 -25.57
C ILE A 41 -8.17 0.02 -24.99
N SER A 42 -8.35 -1.31 -24.94
CA SER A 42 -7.31 -2.24 -24.51
C SER A 42 -6.16 -2.29 -25.53
N LEU A 43 -4.94 -2.52 -25.06
CA LEU A 43 -3.76 -2.71 -25.91
C LEU A 43 -3.88 -3.97 -26.77
N PHE A 44 -4.39 -5.06 -26.18
CA PHE A 44 -4.72 -6.28 -26.89
C PHE A 44 -5.62 -7.18 -26.04
N GLN A 45 -6.40 -8.02 -26.73
CA GLN A 45 -7.27 -9.02 -26.11
C GLN A 45 -6.65 -10.42 -26.24
N PHE A 46 -6.77 -11.20 -25.18
CA PHE A 46 -6.31 -12.60 -25.13
C PHE A 46 -7.35 -13.44 -24.38
N ASN A 47 -7.79 -14.55 -24.98
CA ASN A 47 -8.83 -15.44 -24.43
C ASN A 47 -10.07 -14.69 -23.92
N GLY A 48 -10.61 -13.77 -24.73
CA GLY A 48 -11.82 -13.00 -24.41
C GLY A 48 -11.65 -11.97 -23.29
N ASN A 49 -10.43 -11.77 -22.77
CA ASN A 49 -10.12 -10.81 -21.72
C ASN A 49 -9.07 -9.80 -22.19
N ASN A 50 -9.22 -8.55 -21.76
CA ASN A 50 -8.24 -7.50 -21.97
C ASN A 50 -6.94 -7.84 -21.20
N ILE A 51 -5.76 -7.64 -21.80
CA ILE A 51 -4.48 -7.89 -21.10
C ILE A 51 -4.39 -7.14 -19.75
N GLU A 52 -5.00 -5.95 -19.69
CA GLU A 52 -5.03 -5.10 -18.52
C GLU A 52 -5.78 -5.72 -17.35
N TYR A 53 -6.80 -6.54 -17.63
CA TYR A 53 -7.51 -7.29 -16.59
C TYR A 53 -6.56 -8.27 -15.88
N TRP A 54 -5.72 -8.98 -16.64
CA TRP A 54 -4.73 -9.92 -16.09
C TRP A 54 -3.71 -9.22 -15.21
N PHE A 55 -3.16 -8.10 -15.69
CA PHE A 55 -2.26 -7.26 -14.89
C PHE A 55 -2.96 -6.67 -13.67
N GLY A 56 -4.24 -6.31 -13.79
CA GLY A 56 -5.04 -5.79 -12.69
C GLY A 56 -5.28 -6.82 -11.59
N GLN A 57 -5.61 -8.07 -11.95
CA GLN A 57 -5.74 -9.16 -10.97
C GLN A 57 -4.44 -9.37 -10.20
N TYR A 58 -3.31 -9.29 -10.90
CA TYR A 58 -1.99 -9.32 -10.26
C TYR A 58 -1.70 -8.05 -9.43
N GLY A 59 -2.20 -6.90 -9.84
CA GLY A 59 -1.94 -5.60 -9.21
C GLY A 59 -2.28 -5.54 -7.72
N ARG A 60 -3.26 -6.34 -7.26
CA ARG A 60 -3.62 -6.48 -5.84
C ARG A 60 -2.45 -6.85 -4.91
N ILE A 61 -1.34 -7.40 -5.43
CA ILE A 61 -0.11 -7.68 -4.65
C ILE A 61 0.45 -6.42 -3.98
N CYS A 62 0.08 -5.22 -4.44
CA CYS A 62 0.47 -3.95 -3.85
C CYS A 62 0.18 -3.88 -2.34
N VAL A 63 -0.94 -4.46 -1.88
CA VAL A 63 -1.33 -4.48 -0.46
C VAL A 63 -0.26 -5.20 0.36
N ALA A 64 0.14 -6.40 -0.08
CA ALA A 64 1.20 -7.19 0.56
C ALA A 64 2.54 -6.45 0.56
N MET A 65 2.89 -5.78 -0.54
CA MET A 65 4.12 -4.97 -0.63
C MET A 65 4.12 -3.80 0.36
N PHE A 66 3.02 -3.06 0.47
CA PHE A 66 2.92 -1.94 1.41
C PHE A 66 2.98 -2.40 2.87
N LEU A 67 2.32 -3.50 3.22
CA LEU A 67 2.39 -4.10 4.56
C LEU A 67 3.78 -4.63 4.88
N PHE A 68 4.40 -5.33 3.93
CA PHE A 68 5.78 -5.80 4.05
C PHE A 68 6.73 -4.65 4.36
N PHE A 69 6.69 -3.55 3.60
CA PHE A 69 7.56 -2.40 3.88
C PHE A 69 7.19 -1.64 5.14
N SER A 70 5.94 -1.73 5.58
CA SER A 70 5.52 -1.19 6.86
C SER A 70 6.21 -1.93 8.00
N GLY A 71 6.21 -3.27 7.98
CA GLY A 71 6.94 -4.11 8.94
C GLY A 71 8.45 -3.94 8.85
N PHE A 72 9.00 -3.94 7.63
CA PHE A 72 10.42 -3.76 7.39
C PHE A 72 10.92 -2.42 7.95
N GLY A 73 10.22 -1.33 7.62
CA GLY A 73 10.61 0.01 8.02
C GLY A 73 10.47 0.26 9.52
N ILE A 74 9.41 -0.25 10.17
CA ILE A 74 9.20 0.01 11.61
C ILE A 74 10.25 -0.74 12.42
N TYR A 75 10.62 -1.94 11.98
CA TYR A 75 11.70 -2.70 12.59
C TYR A 75 13.05 -2.01 12.42
N LYS A 76 13.43 -1.57 11.20
CA LYS A 76 14.69 -0.84 10.99
C LYS A 76 14.77 0.44 11.83
N GLN A 77 13.65 1.15 12.01
CA GLN A 77 13.58 2.34 12.86
C GLN A 77 13.73 1.98 14.35
N PHE A 78 13.04 0.95 14.80
CA PHE A 78 13.14 0.42 16.16
C PHE A 78 14.58 0.00 16.49
N ALA A 79 15.21 -0.79 15.61
CA ALA A 79 16.58 -1.26 15.78
C ALA A 79 17.63 -0.13 15.78
N LYS A 80 17.36 0.99 15.10
CA LYS A 80 18.30 2.12 15.03
C LYS A 80 18.25 3.04 16.26
N ASN A 81 17.06 3.31 16.79
CA ASN A 81 16.87 4.46 17.67
C ASN A 81 16.88 4.13 19.17
N ASN A 82 16.96 2.85 19.58
CA ASN A 82 16.75 2.40 20.97
C ASN A 82 15.48 2.97 21.65
N ALA A 83 14.59 3.58 20.88
CA ALA A 83 13.40 4.25 21.37
C ALA A 83 12.35 3.21 21.77
N HIS A 84 11.55 3.54 22.78
CA HIS A 84 10.42 2.70 23.19
C HIS A 84 9.54 2.34 22.00
N VAL A 85 9.17 1.06 21.90
CA VAL A 85 8.41 0.51 20.78
C VAL A 85 7.12 1.30 20.54
N SER A 86 6.45 1.72 21.61
CA SER A 86 5.25 2.55 21.60
C SER A 86 5.44 3.91 20.92
N SER A 87 6.60 4.56 21.10
CA SER A 87 6.90 5.85 20.48
C SER A 87 7.00 5.73 18.95
N ASN A 88 7.59 4.65 18.44
CA ASN A 88 7.67 4.41 16.99
C ASN A 88 6.28 4.12 16.38
N VAL A 89 5.43 3.38 17.10
CA VAL A 89 4.04 3.13 16.72
C VAL A 89 3.27 4.44 16.66
N PHE A 90 3.29 5.22 17.74
CA PHE A 90 2.60 6.50 17.82
C PHE A 90 3.03 7.46 16.71
N LYS A 91 4.34 7.61 16.48
CA LYS A 91 4.86 8.49 15.42
C LYS A 91 4.34 8.10 14.03
N ARG A 92 4.25 6.80 13.75
CA ARG A 92 3.73 6.31 12.47
C ARG A 92 2.23 6.55 12.31
N LEU A 93 1.45 6.22 13.34
CA LEU A 93 0.01 6.46 13.34
C LEU A 93 -0.28 7.96 13.21
N LYS A 94 0.40 8.81 13.98
CA LYS A 94 0.27 10.27 13.85
C LYS A 94 0.52 10.75 12.42
N ASN A 95 1.61 10.32 11.79
CA ASN A 95 1.91 10.72 10.41
C ASN A 95 0.87 10.23 9.40
N LEU A 96 0.35 9.01 9.61
CA LEU A 96 -0.72 8.44 8.78
C LEU A 96 -2.01 9.26 8.90
N TYR A 97 -2.46 9.55 10.13
CA TYR A 97 -3.66 10.32 10.42
C TYR A 97 -3.57 11.76 9.91
N VAL A 98 -2.43 12.44 10.10
CA VAL A 98 -2.22 13.79 9.55
C VAL A 98 -2.38 13.78 8.03
N ASN A 99 -1.86 12.75 7.36
CA ASN A 99 -1.99 12.64 5.92
C ASN A 99 -3.44 12.38 5.48
N TYR A 100 -4.08 11.41 6.14
CA TYR A 100 -5.48 11.06 5.93
C TYR A 100 -6.39 12.28 6.11
N TRP A 101 -6.29 12.98 7.24
CA TRP A 101 -7.11 14.15 7.52
C TRP A 101 -6.88 15.28 6.53
N THR A 102 -5.65 15.46 6.02
CA THR A 102 -5.40 16.47 4.97
C THR A 102 -6.21 16.15 3.71
N VAL A 103 -6.22 14.89 3.28
CA VAL A 103 -7.03 14.48 2.11
C VAL A 103 -8.51 14.57 2.44
N PHE A 104 -8.91 14.13 3.63
CA PHE A 104 -10.28 14.15 4.10
C PHE A 104 -10.90 15.55 4.03
N ILE A 105 -10.25 16.56 4.60
CA ILE A 105 -10.76 17.95 4.62
C ILE A 105 -10.78 18.60 3.24
N ILE A 106 -10.09 18.05 2.24
CA ILE A 106 -10.09 18.56 0.86
C ILE A 106 -11.19 17.87 0.06
N PHE A 107 -11.16 16.53 -0.01
CA PHE A 107 -11.98 15.76 -0.94
C PHE A 107 -13.39 15.42 -0.43
N ILE A 108 -13.58 15.30 0.89
CA ILE A 108 -14.91 14.99 1.45
C ILE A 108 -15.85 16.18 1.33
N PRO A 109 -15.47 17.43 1.69
CA PRO A 109 -16.35 18.57 1.48
C PRO A 109 -16.76 18.78 0.02
N ILE A 110 -15.85 18.54 -0.94
CA ILE A 110 -16.18 18.59 -2.38
C ILE A 110 -17.34 17.66 -2.71
N SER A 111 -17.38 16.46 -2.12
CA SER A 111 -18.47 15.51 -2.35
C SER A 111 -19.83 16.02 -1.84
N PHE A 112 -19.86 16.79 -0.76
CA PHE A 112 -21.09 17.42 -0.26
C PHE A 112 -21.50 18.62 -1.13
N PHE A 113 -20.55 19.49 -1.49
CA PHE A 113 -20.84 20.68 -2.31
C PHE A 113 -21.30 20.35 -3.73
N THR A 114 -20.81 19.24 -4.29
CA THR A 114 -21.23 18.76 -5.62
C THR A 114 -22.52 17.96 -5.61
N GLY A 115 -23.11 17.72 -4.43
CA GLY A 115 -24.28 16.85 -4.28
C GLY A 115 -24.00 15.37 -4.55
N TYR A 116 -22.73 14.96 -4.62
CA TYR A 116 -22.34 13.57 -4.80
C TYR A 116 -22.70 12.71 -3.58
N ARG A 117 -22.70 13.32 -2.37
CA ARG A 117 -23.12 12.70 -1.12
C ARG A 117 -23.93 13.67 -0.27
N GLU A 118 -24.85 13.12 0.50
CA GLU A 118 -25.57 13.84 1.55
C GLU A 118 -24.75 13.86 2.85
N PHE A 119 -24.89 14.94 3.62
CA PHE A 119 -24.21 15.05 4.90
C PHE A 119 -24.97 14.31 6.00
N ASN A 120 -24.28 13.40 6.68
CA ASN A 120 -24.77 12.76 7.90
C ASN A 120 -23.70 12.88 8.99
N LEU A 121 -24.08 13.39 10.16
CA LEU A 121 -23.14 13.69 11.25
C LEU A 121 -22.46 12.43 11.80
N ALA A 122 -23.20 11.35 12.00
CA ALA A 122 -22.65 10.10 12.54
C ALA A 122 -21.68 9.46 11.54
N GLU A 123 -22.09 9.39 10.26
CA GLU A 123 -21.24 8.89 9.19
C GLU A 123 -19.98 9.75 9.02
N PHE A 124 -20.09 11.07 9.16
CA PHE A 124 -18.97 11.98 9.09
C PHE A 124 -17.93 11.68 10.16
N PHE A 125 -18.35 11.50 11.41
CA PHE A 125 -17.44 11.16 12.50
C PHE A 125 -16.82 9.77 12.34
N ASP A 126 -17.61 8.77 11.94
CA ASP A 126 -17.12 7.41 11.68
C ASP A 126 -15.99 7.40 10.64
N ASN A 127 -16.17 8.16 9.55
CA ASN A 127 -15.14 8.28 8.52
C ASN A 127 -14.00 9.19 8.97
N PHE A 128 -14.26 10.29 9.69
CA PHE A 128 -13.20 11.20 10.15
C PHE A 128 -12.18 10.49 11.06
N VAL A 129 -12.63 9.58 11.92
CA VAL A 129 -11.75 8.74 12.76
C VAL A 129 -11.12 7.59 11.97
N GLY A 130 -11.66 7.27 10.79
CA GLY A 130 -11.24 6.16 9.95
C GLY A 130 -11.73 4.80 10.46
N TYR A 131 -12.82 4.78 11.22
CA TYR A 131 -13.50 3.56 11.68
C TYR A 131 -14.41 2.97 10.61
N ARG A 132 -14.91 3.80 9.68
CA ARG A 132 -15.62 3.35 8.49
C ARG A 132 -15.03 4.01 7.25
N SER A 133 -15.21 3.33 6.14
CA SER A 133 -14.75 3.74 4.81
C SER A 133 -15.93 3.94 3.85
N THR A 134 -17.04 4.52 4.32
CA THR A 134 -18.25 4.70 3.48
C THR A 134 -18.10 5.87 2.50
N TYR A 135 -17.28 6.88 2.84
CA TYR A 135 -16.96 7.99 1.95
C TYR A 135 -15.98 7.61 0.85
N ASP A 136 -15.14 6.62 1.09
CA ASP A 136 -14.30 6.00 0.09
C ASP A 136 -14.00 4.56 0.48
N GLY A 137 -14.62 3.61 -0.24
CA GLY A 137 -14.47 2.19 0.03
C GLY A 137 -13.02 1.72 -0.04
N GLU A 138 -12.15 2.38 -0.81
CA GLU A 138 -10.74 2.00 -0.94
C GLU A 138 -9.89 2.39 0.28
N TRP A 139 -10.44 3.15 1.21
CA TRP A 139 -9.81 3.47 2.49
C TRP A 139 -9.87 2.32 3.50
N TRP A 140 -10.46 1.17 3.19
CA TRP A 140 -10.40 -0.03 4.05
C TRP A 140 -8.96 -0.39 4.45
N PHE A 141 -7.97 -0.11 3.58
CA PHE A 141 -6.56 -0.35 3.87
C PHE A 141 -6.01 0.57 4.99
N PHE A 142 -6.61 1.75 5.20
CA PHE A 142 -6.27 2.64 6.32
C PHE A 142 -6.48 1.94 7.67
N GLU A 143 -7.67 1.38 7.88
CA GLU A 143 -8.04 0.66 9.09
C GLU A 143 -7.10 -0.53 9.33
N LEU A 144 -6.91 -1.36 8.30
CA LEU A 144 -5.96 -2.47 8.34
C LEU A 144 -4.55 -2.00 8.74
N TYR A 145 -4.08 -0.88 8.17
CA TYR A 145 -2.76 -0.34 8.47
C TYR A 145 -2.64 0.07 9.94
N VAL A 146 -3.66 0.73 10.49
CA VAL A 146 -3.71 1.12 11.92
C VAL A 146 -3.64 -0.12 12.80
N LEU A 147 -4.48 -1.13 12.53
CA LEU A 147 -4.52 -2.38 13.28
C LEU A 147 -3.15 -3.08 13.25
N VAL A 148 -2.58 -3.29 12.07
CA VAL A 148 -1.30 -3.98 11.91
C VAL A 148 -0.16 -3.25 12.62
N ILE A 149 -0.08 -1.92 12.51
CA ILE A 149 0.95 -1.13 13.21
C ILE A 149 0.77 -1.19 14.73
N ALA A 150 -0.46 -1.17 15.23
CA ALA A 150 -0.75 -1.31 16.65
C ALA A 150 -0.27 -2.66 17.22
N THR A 151 -0.23 -3.72 16.41
CA THR A 151 0.32 -5.03 16.84
C THR A 151 1.84 -5.06 17.02
N PHE A 152 2.58 -4.06 16.52
CA PHE A 152 4.05 -4.08 16.51
C PHE A 152 4.73 -4.38 17.86
N PRO A 153 4.27 -3.84 19.02
CA PRO A 153 4.86 -4.13 20.33
C PRO A 153 4.84 -5.61 20.71
N VAL A 154 3.85 -6.36 20.22
CA VAL A 154 3.72 -7.80 20.44
C VAL A 154 4.50 -8.55 19.37
N THR A 155 4.30 -8.20 18.10
CA THR A 155 4.84 -8.97 16.96
C THR A 155 6.36 -8.91 16.86
N VAL A 156 6.99 -7.80 17.26
CA VAL A 156 8.46 -7.71 17.33
C VAL A 156 9.07 -8.74 18.29
N LYS A 157 8.32 -9.15 19.32
CA LYS A 157 8.75 -10.17 20.29
C LYS A 157 8.64 -11.59 19.74
N LEU A 158 7.81 -11.82 18.72
CA LEU A 158 7.62 -13.14 18.09
C LEU A 158 8.83 -13.54 17.23
N ILE A 159 9.48 -12.55 16.62
CA ILE A 159 10.60 -12.70 15.68
C ILE A 159 11.93 -12.57 16.45
N LYS A 160 12.35 -13.63 17.15
CA LYS A 160 13.57 -13.62 18.02
C LYS A 160 14.72 -14.49 17.54
N ASN A 161 14.48 -15.77 17.32
CA ASN A 161 15.52 -16.80 17.34
C ASN A 161 16.32 -16.87 16.02
N SER A 162 15.64 -17.13 14.91
CA SER A 162 16.25 -17.28 13.59
C SER A 162 15.25 -16.88 12.50
N SER A 163 15.72 -16.65 11.27
CA SER A 163 14.82 -16.43 10.14
C SER A 163 13.92 -17.64 9.93
N VAL A 164 14.47 -18.87 9.93
CA VAL A 164 13.73 -20.12 9.70
C VAL A 164 12.59 -20.29 10.72
N THR A 165 12.87 -20.14 12.01
CA THR A 165 11.83 -20.23 13.05
C THR A 165 10.78 -19.13 12.88
N SER A 166 11.18 -17.93 12.45
CA SER A 166 10.25 -16.83 12.19
C SER A 166 9.34 -17.14 11.00
N PHE A 167 9.89 -17.65 9.90
CA PHE A 167 9.14 -18.14 8.75
C PHE A 167 8.13 -19.22 9.15
N PHE A 168 8.55 -20.22 9.92
CA PHE A 168 7.66 -21.27 10.39
C PHE A 168 6.49 -20.72 11.22
N LYS A 169 6.75 -19.78 12.15
CA LYS A 169 5.69 -19.12 12.93
C LYS A 169 4.72 -18.33 12.06
N ILE A 170 5.22 -17.62 11.05
CA ILE A 170 4.40 -16.86 10.12
C ILE A 170 3.52 -17.79 9.28
N MET A 171 4.09 -18.90 8.81
CA MET A 171 3.36 -19.92 8.06
C MET A 171 2.25 -20.54 8.92
N VAL A 172 2.55 -20.92 10.16
CA VAL A 172 1.55 -21.42 11.12
C VAL A 172 0.45 -20.37 11.34
N LEU A 173 0.81 -19.10 11.54
CA LEU A 173 -0.17 -18.03 11.69
C LEU A 173 -1.07 -17.88 10.45
N ALA A 174 -0.50 -17.93 9.24
CA ALA A 174 -1.24 -17.81 7.99
C ALA A 174 -2.20 -19.00 7.76
N VAL A 175 -1.77 -20.22 8.13
CA VAL A 175 -2.63 -21.41 8.06
C VAL A 175 -3.76 -21.29 9.10
N LEU A 176 -3.41 -20.94 10.35
CA LEU A 176 -4.40 -20.76 11.42
C LEU A 176 -5.41 -19.66 11.09
N SER A 177 -4.99 -18.54 10.50
CA SER A 177 -5.92 -17.48 10.09
C SER A 177 -6.94 -17.98 9.07
N ARG A 178 -6.51 -18.80 8.10
CA ARG A 178 -7.42 -19.41 7.12
C ARG A 178 -8.36 -20.41 7.77
N THR A 179 -7.84 -21.29 8.64
CA THR A 179 -8.67 -22.28 9.35
C THR A 179 -9.69 -21.60 10.25
N VAL A 180 -9.30 -20.58 11.01
CA VAL A 180 -10.23 -19.78 11.84
C VAL A 180 -11.31 -19.15 10.97
N TYR A 181 -10.94 -18.57 9.82
CA TYR A 181 -11.89 -17.94 8.90
C TYR A 181 -12.93 -18.92 8.32
N VAL A 182 -12.47 -20.06 7.81
CA VAL A 182 -13.32 -21.06 7.16
C VAL A 182 -14.13 -21.84 8.19
N SER A 183 -13.48 -22.34 9.24
CA SER A 183 -14.11 -23.26 10.19
C SER A 183 -15.08 -22.59 11.15
N LEU A 184 -14.89 -21.32 11.54
CA LEU A 184 -15.81 -20.68 12.50
C LEU A 184 -17.10 -20.18 11.86
N LYS A 185 -17.09 -19.91 10.55
CA LYS A 185 -18.28 -19.43 9.83
C LYS A 185 -19.36 -20.51 9.72
N ASP A 186 -18.94 -21.76 9.60
CA ASP A 186 -19.84 -22.90 9.32
C ASP A 186 -20.25 -23.65 10.60
N VAL A 187 -19.69 -23.30 11.76
CA VAL A 187 -20.06 -23.90 13.05
C VAL A 187 -21.24 -23.13 13.66
N PRO A 188 -22.42 -23.76 13.87
CA PRO A 188 -23.62 -23.07 14.37
C PRO A 188 -23.41 -22.31 15.68
N LEU A 189 -22.58 -22.85 16.58
CA LEU A 189 -22.25 -22.24 17.88
C LEU A 189 -21.56 -20.88 17.73
N PHE A 190 -20.82 -20.65 16.64
CA PHE A 190 -20.05 -19.43 16.41
C PHE A 190 -20.71 -18.47 15.40
N ASN A 191 -21.89 -18.81 14.87
CA ASN A 191 -22.56 -17.98 13.84
C ASN A 191 -22.83 -16.55 14.33
N THR A 192 -23.27 -16.37 15.57
CA THR A 192 -23.47 -15.02 16.15
C THR A 192 -22.16 -14.24 16.23
N PHE A 193 -21.06 -14.89 16.63
CA PHE A 193 -19.74 -14.27 16.68
C PHE A 193 -19.20 -13.94 15.29
N ALA A 194 -19.37 -14.84 14.32
CA ALA A 194 -18.94 -14.66 12.94
C ALA A 194 -19.63 -13.49 12.21
N ARG A 195 -20.78 -13.02 12.72
CA ARG A 195 -21.51 -11.84 12.21
C ARG A 195 -21.10 -10.53 12.89
N THR A 196 -20.19 -10.55 13.85
CA THR A 196 -19.73 -9.35 14.54
C THR A 196 -18.68 -8.57 13.74
N ILE A 197 -18.64 -7.25 13.93
CA ILE A 197 -17.57 -6.39 13.40
C ILE A 197 -16.20 -6.83 13.94
N PHE A 198 -16.15 -7.29 15.20
CA PHE A 198 -14.91 -7.79 15.78
C PHE A 198 -14.34 -8.97 15.00
N TYR A 199 -15.19 -9.91 14.56
CA TYR A 199 -14.76 -11.03 13.75
C TYR A 199 -14.24 -10.59 12.37
N SER A 200 -14.91 -9.63 11.70
CA SER A 200 -14.45 -9.11 10.41
C SER A 200 -13.08 -8.43 10.54
N GLU A 201 -12.89 -7.60 11.56
CA GLU A 201 -11.61 -6.90 11.79
C GLU A 201 -10.49 -7.86 12.20
N LEU A 202 -10.79 -8.84 13.05
CA LEU A 202 -9.84 -9.88 13.42
C LEU A 202 -9.40 -10.68 12.19
N ASN A 203 -10.36 -11.07 11.34
CA ASN A 203 -10.07 -11.78 10.11
C ASN A 203 -9.19 -10.94 9.18
N LEU A 204 -9.58 -9.68 8.94
CA LEU A 204 -8.82 -8.76 8.11
C LEU A 204 -7.38 -8.60 8.61
N LEU A 205 -7.20 -8.40 9.92
CA LEU A 205 -5.88 -8.35 10.54
C LEU A 205 -5.09 -9.65 10.33
N LEU A 206 -5.68 -10.80 10.65
CA LEU A 206 -5.00 -12.09 10.60
C LEU A 206 -4.60 -12.52 9.18
N THR A 207 -5.42 -12.21 8.16
CA THR A 207 -5.09 -12.46 6.75
C THR A 207 -3.83 -11.70 6.32
N TRP A 208 -3.67 -10.46 6.77
CA TRP A 208 -2.64 -9.55 6.25
C TRP A 208 -1.41 -9.42 7.15
N LEU A 209 -1.52 -9.78 8.43
CA LEU A 209 -0.43 -9.76 9.40
C LEU A 209 0.83 -10.56 8.96
N PRO A 210 0.70 -11.73 8.29
CA PRO A 210 1.86 -12.46 7.75
C PRO A 210 2.76 -11.61 6.84
N CYS A 211 2.18 -10.77 5.97
CA CYS A 211 2.94 -9.88 5.09
C CYS A 211 3.79 -8.87 5.89
N PHE A 212 3.21 -8.31 6.96
CA PHE A 212 3.91 -7.39 7.85
C PHE A 212 5.03 -8.07 8.64
N LEU A 213 4.77 -9.25 9.19
CA LEU A 213 5.77 -10.06 9.91
C LEU A 213 6.94 -10.48 9.01
N MET A 214 6.66 -10.78 7.75
CA MET A 214 7.69 -11.05 6.73
C MET A 214 8.60 -9.83 6.55
N GLY A 215 8.03 -8.63 6.51
CA GLY A 215 8.78 -7.37 6.51
C GLY A 215 9.74 -7.26 7.69
N ILE A 216 9.23 -7.50 8.91
CA ILE A 216 10.05 -7.49 10.14
C ILE A 216 11.18 -8.52 10.04
N THR A 217 10.87 -9.74 9.60
CA THR A 217 11.83 -10.85 9.47
C THR A 217 12.94 -10.51 8.48
N PHE A 218 12.59 -9.97 7.30
CA PHE A 218 13.57 -9.54 6.30
C PHE A 218 14.46 -8.42 6.81
N ALA A 219 13.89 -7.47 7.56
CA ALA A 219 14.64 -6.37 8.14
C ALA A 219 15.58 -6.81 9.27
N LYS A 220 15.15 -7.76 10.11
CA LYS A 220 15.92 -8.27 11.25
C LYS A 220 17.10 -9.12 10.83
N PHE A 221 16.92 -10.00 9.85
CA PHE A 221 17.95 -10.97 9.47
C PHE A 221 18.70 -10.57 8.20
N ASP A 222 18.50 -9.35 7.69
CA ASP A 222 19.10 -8.80 6.47
C ASP A 222 18.99 -9.77 5.29
N LEU A 223 17.77 -10.25 5.03
CA LEU A 223 17.53 -11.32 4.05
C LEU A 223 17.69 -10.84 2.60
N PHE A 224 17.35 -9.60 2.27
CA PHE A 224 17.52 -9.07 0.91
C PHE A 224 18.99 -9.12 0.43
N PRO A 225 19.97 -8.58 1.18
CA PRO A 225 21.39 -8.76 0.87
C PRO A 225 21.80 -10.22 0.66
N LYS A 226 21.40 -11.12 1.57
CA LYS A 226 21.78 -12.54 1.52
C LYS A 226 21.24 -13.25 0.29
N ILE A 227 19.98 -12.98 -0.08
CA ILE A 227 19.37 -13.55 -1.28
C ILE A 227 20.02 -12.95 -2.53
N SER A 228 20.27 -11.64 -2.56
CA SER A 228 20.93 -10.98 -3.68
C SER A 228 22.34 -11.53 -3.93
N GLN A 229 23.10 -11.79 -2.85
CA GLN A 229 24.41 -12.41 -2.96
C GLN A 229 24.32 -13.82 -3.56
N LYS A 230 23.37 -14.64 -3.10
CA LYS A 230 23.13 -15.97 -3.69
C LYS A 230 22.78 -15.90 -5.18
N PHE A 231 22.00 -14.91 -5.62
CA PHE A 231 21.73 -14.72 -7.04
C PHE A 231 23.02 -14.44 -7.82
N LYS A 232 23.90 -13.58 -7.31
CA LYS A 232 25.20 -13.30 -7.93
C LYS A 232 26.11 -14.53 -7.96
N ASP A 233 26.25 -15.23 -6.84
CA ASP A 233 27.12 -16.42 -6.71
C ASP A 233 26.72 -17.52 -7.71
N ASN A 234 25.42 -17.65 -7.98
CA ASN A 234 24.88 -18.63 -8.93
C ASN A 234 24.69 -18.08 -10.37
N LYS A 235 25.22 -16.88 -10.68
CA LYS A 235 25.09 -16.22 -12.00
C LYS A 235 23.63 -16.00 -12.45
N LEU A 236 22.73 -15.77 -11.50
CA LEU A 236 21.31 -15.51 -11.70
C LEU A 236 20.95 -14.01 -11.63
N ASP A 237 21.92 -13.13 -11.38
CA ASP A 237 21.75 -11.66 -11.36
C ASP A 237 21.66 -11.11 -12.79
N ASN A 238 20.53 -11.34 -13.44
CA ASN A 238 20.26 -10.90 -14.81
C ASN A 238 18.77 -10.57 -15.02
N ILE A 239 18.50 -9.59 -15.89
CA ILE A 239 17.15 -9.09 -16.14
C ILE A 239 16.18 -10.17 -16.62
N PHE A 240 16.61 -11.10 -17.47
CA PHE A 240 15.72 -12.17 -17.97
C PHE A 240 15.30 -13.13 -16.85
N VAL A 241 16.19 -13.42 -15.89
CA VAL A 241 15.87 -14.25 -14.72
C VAL A 241 14.85 -13.54 -13.84
N TYR A 242 15.07 -12.25 -13.56
CA TYR A 242 14.12 -11.46 -12.78
C TYR A 242 12.75 -11.36 -13.43
N LEU A 243 12.70 -11.13 -14.74
CA LEU A 243 11.44 -11.08 -15.51
C LEU A 243 10.73 -12.44 -15.47
N LEU A 244 11.45 -13.54 -15.68
CA LEU A 244 10.89 -14.88 -15.61
C LEU A 244 10.30 -15.16 -14.22
N ILE A 245 11.01 -14.82 -13.14
CA ILE A 245 10.49 -14.98 -11.78
C ILE A 245 9.23 -14.15 -11.58
N CYS A 246 9.22 -12.87 -11.99
CA CYS A 246 8.02 -12.03 -11.90
C CYS A 246 6.83 -12.64 -12.67
N LEU A 247 7.06 -13.17 -13.87
CA LEU A 247 6.03 -13.83 -14.68
C LEU A 247 5.51 -15.12 -14.03
N VAL A 248 6.39 -15.95 -13.49
CA VAL A 248 6.00 -17.17 -12.76
C VAL A 248 5.18 -16.82 -11.52
N LEU A 249 5.61 -15.83 -10.73
CA LEU A 249 4.87 -15.37 -9.57
C LEU A 249 3.48 -14.82 -9.94
N MET A 250 3.39 -14.10 -11.06
CA MET A 250 2.12 -13.61 -11.60
C MET A 250 1.20 -14.77 -12.02
N TYR A 251 1.74 -15.76 -12.72
CA TYR A 251 0.98 -16.94 -13.14
C TYR A 251 0.49 -17.79 -11.96
N VAL A 252 1.36 -18.07 -10.97
CA VAL A 252 1.00 -18.82 -9.77
C VAL A 252 -0.11 -18.12 -9.00
N ARG A 253 -0.03 -16.80 -8.88
CA ARG A 253 -1.06 -15.99 -8.23
C ARG A 253 -2.38 -15.99 -8.99
N PHE A 254 -2.31 -15.91 -10.32
CA PHE A 254 -3.50 -15.96 -11.16
C PHE A 254 -4.23 -17.31 -11.08
N ARG A 255 -3.49 -18.43 -11.09
CA ARG A 255 -4.09 -19.78 -11.13
C ARG A 255 -4.82 -20.20 -9.87
N ASN A 256 -4.60 -19.50 -8.78
CA ASN A 256 -5.10 -19.86 -7.48
C ASN A 256 -5.81 -18.62 -6.92
N ASP A 257 -7.11 -18.49 -7.18
CA ASP A 257 -7.91 -17.33 -6.76
C ASP A 257 -7.88 -17.10 -5.23
N ASP A 258 -7.54 -18.13 -4.45
CA ASP A 258 -7.32 -18.08 -2.99
C ASP A 258 -5.90 -17.60 -2.57
N VAL A 259 -5.03 -17.14 -3.49
CA VAL A 259 -3.61 -16.80 -3.20
C VAL A 259 -3.39 -15.59 -2.29
N ILE A 260 -4.45 -14.92 -1.82
CA ILE A 260 -4.31 -13.96 -0.70
C ILE A 260 -3.48 -14.59 0.44
N ASP A 261 -3.62 -15.92 0.63
CA ASP A 261 -2.91 -16.67 1.65
C ASP A 261 -1.41 -16.86 1.41
N PHE A 262 -0.90 -16.68 0.18
CA PHE A 262 0.53 -16.83 -0.12
C PHE A 262 1.22 -15.53 -0.50
N ASP A 263 0.49 -14.40 -0.51
CA ASP A 263 1.06 -13.09 -0.84
C ASP A 263 2.23 -12.70 0.07
N TYR A 264 2.28 -13.21 1.32
CA TYR A 264 3.41 -13.00 2.23
C TYR A 264 4.72 -13.67 1.76
N LEU A 265 4.64 -14.73 0.95
CA LEU A 265 5.78 -15.40 0.33
C LEU A 265 6.12 -14.81 -1.05
N ILE A 266 5.10 -14.44 -1.82
CA ILE A 266 5.24 -13.89 -3.17
C ILE A 266 5.85 -12.48 -3.12
N ALA A 267 5.33 -11.62 -2.23
CA ALA A 267 5.71 -10.20 -2.20
C ALA A 267 7.22 -9.96 -2.01
N PRO A 268 7.94 -10.61 -1.06
CA PRO A 268 9.37 -10.39 -0.90
C PRO A 268 10.20 -10.75 -2.15
N LEU A 269 9.86 -11.86 -2.82
CA LEU A 269 10.58 -12.28 -4.03
C LEU A 269 10.25 -11.36 -5.21
N TYR A 270 8.99 -10.97 -5.36
CA TYR A 270 8.57 -9.99 -6.36
C TYR A 270 9.25 -8.64 -6.15
N ILE A 271 9.30 -8.15 -4.91
CA ILE A 271 10.01 -6.91 -4.53
C ILE A 271 11.48 -6.98 -4.97
N LEU A 272 12.18 -8.07 -4.64
CA LEU A 272 13.59 -8.23 -5.01
C LEU A 272 13.78 -8.14 -6.53
N CYS A 273 13.03 -8.94 -7.28
CA CYS A 273 13.17 -9.03 -8.73
C CYS A 273 12.78 -7.72 -9.42
N SER A 274 11.64 -7.15 -9.04
CA SER A 274 11.11 -5.92 -9.65
C SER A 274 11.98 -4.68 -9.35
N VAL A 275 12.54 -4.57 -8.14
CA VAL A 275 13.51 -3.51 -7.82
C VAL A 275 14.78 -3.65 -8.66
N ASN A 276 15.32 -4.87 -8.83
CA ASN A 276 16.50 -5.08 -9.65
C ASN A 276 16.24 -4.82 -11.14
N ILE A 277 15.06 -5.17 -11.66
CA ILE A 277 14.62 -4.80 -13.02
C ILE A 277 14.65 -3.27 -13.18
N VAL A 278 14.02 -2.53 -12.26
CA VAL A 278 14.02 -1.04 -12.30
C VAL A 278 15.44 -0.48 -12.27
N LYS A 279 16.34 -1.07 -11.48
CA LYS A 279 17.75 -0.68 -11.41
C LYS A 279 18.49 -0.92 -12.71
N ILE A 280 18.36 -2.10 -13.30
CA ILE A 280 19.01 -2.47 -14.57
C ILE A 280 18.50 -1.57 -15.70
N LEU A 281 17.21 -1.28 -15.73
CA LEU A 281 16.58 -0.36 -16.69
C LEU A 281 16.87 1.13 -16.40
N LYS A 282 17.63 1.43 -15.34
CA LYS A 282 18.00 2.79 -14.91
C LYS A 282 16.80 3.71 -14.62
N LEU A 283 15.65 3.13 -14.26
CA LEU A 283 14.42 3.87 -13.94
C LEU A 283 14.34 4.30 -12.46
N ASN A 284 15.43 4.13 -11.70
CA ASN A 284 15.50 4.38 -10.25
C ASN A 284 14.92 5.73 -9.83
N LYS A 285 15.31 6.82 -10.50
CA LYS A 285 14.89 8.18 -10.13
C LYS A 285 13.37 8.34 -10.20
N LEU A 286 12.76 7.82 -11.27
CA LEU A 286 11.31 7.86 -11.46
C LEU A 286 10.61 7.08 -10.36
N PHE A 287 10.99 5.83 -10.12
CA PHE A 287 10.33 4.98 -9.13
C PHE A 287 10.56 5.45 -7.68
N VAL A 288 11.74 6.01 -7.36
CA VAL A 288 11.98 6.69 -6.08
C VAL A 288 11.02 7.88 -5.92
N TYR A 289 10.82 8.67 -6.98
CA TYR A 289 9.89 9.79 -6.95
C TYR A 289 8.45 9.33 -6.71
N LEU A 290 7.97 8.34 -7.47
CA LEU A 290 6.66 7.71 -7.26
C LEU A 290 6.49 7.18 -5.84
N GLY A 291 7.49 6.48 -5.32
CA GLY A 291 7.46 5.91 -3.97
C GLY A 291 7.43 6.95 -2.85
N LYS A 292 7.94 8.16 -3.07
CA LYS A 292 7.82 9.27 -2.10
C LYS A 292 6.41 9.85 -2.06
N HIS A 293 5.70 9.83 -3.18
CA HIS A 293 4.34 10.35 -3.31
C HIS A 293 3.24 9.28 -3.11
N SER A 294 3.61 8.00 -3.02
CA SER A 294 2.69 6.86 -3.07
C SER A 294 1.56 6.92 -2.05
N SER A 295 1.80 7.43 -0.83
CA SER A 295 0.76 7.52 0.20
C SER A 295 -0.37 8.47 -0.17
N ASN A 296 -0.05 9.65 -0.70
CA ASN A 296 -1.07 10.61 -1.15
C ASN A 296 -1.73 10.12 -2.43
N MET A 297 -0.94 9.56 -3.34
CA MET A 297 -1.46 8.94 -4.57
C MET A 297 -2.48 7.85 -4.25
N TRP A 298 -2.22 6.99 -3.27
CA TRP A 298 -3.18 6.01 -2.78
C TRP A 298 -4.37 6.65 -2.07
N LEU A 299 -4.21 7.71 -1.27
CA LEU A 299 -5.37 8.32 -0.60
C LEU A 299 -6.38 8.94 -1.57
N VAL A 300 -5.93 9.40 -2.76
CA VAL A 300 -6.79 10.16 -3.67
C VAL A 300 -7.27 9.40 -4.91
N HIS A 301 -6.68 8.24 -5.22
CA HIS A 301 -6.89 7.56 -6.51
C HIS A 301 -8.34 7.25 -6.84
N SER A 302 -9.10 6.78 -5.86
CA SER A 302 -10.52 6.38 -5.95
C SER A 302 -11.42 7.55 -6.34
N PHE A 303 -11.15 8.76 -5.84
CA PHE A 303 -11.86 9.98 -6.24
C PHE A 303 -11.73 10.23 -7.74
N PHE A 304 -10.55 9.89 -8.28
CA PHE A 304 -10.23 10.02 -9.69
C PHE A 304 -10.70 8.83 -10.53
N CYS A 305 -10.55 7.58 -10.09
CA CYS A 305 -10.82 6.41 -10.94
C CYS A 305 -12.22 5.80 -10.76
N TYR A 306 -12.97 6.13 -9.70
CA TYR A 306 -14.29 5.55 -9.42
C TYR A 306 -15.39 6.54 -9.08
N GLN A 307 -15.04 7.66 -8.45
CA GLN A 307 -16.03 8.62 -7.97
C GLN A 307 -16.24 9.75 -8.99
N TYR A 308 -16.27 10.99 -8.52
CA TYR A 308 -16.77 12.14 -9.29
C TYR A 308 -15.83 12.63 -10.41
N PHE A 309 -14.56 12.24 -10.45
CA PHE A 309 -13.62 12.62 -11.53
C PHE A 309 -13.31 11.49 -12.51
N GLN A 310 -14.08 10.39 -12.51
CA GLN A 310 -13.83 9.23 -13.38
C GLN A 310 -13.73 9.61 -14.86
N TRP A 311 -14.69 10.38 -15.38
CA TRP A 311 -14.71 10.80 -16.78
C TRP A 311 -13.41 11.52 -17.21
N TRP A 312 -12.77 12.25 -16.30
CA TRP A 312 -11.54 13.01 -16.57
C TRP A 312 -10.31 12.11 -16.69
N VAL A 313 -10.25 11.03 -15.91
CA VAL A 313 -9.17 10.04 -15.98
C VAL A 313 -9.20 9.22 -17.26
N TYR A 314 -10.40 8.92 -17.77
CA TYR A 314 -10.59 8.08 -18.96
C TYR A 314 -10.55 8.87 -20.29
N LEU A 315 -10.31 10.19 -20.27
CA LEU A 315 -10.18 11.01 -21.48
C LEU A 315 -9.16 10.50 -22.51
N PRO A 316 -7.99 9.96 -22.14
CA PRO A 316 -7.00 9.48 -23.12
C PRO A 316 -7.44 8.25 -23.92
N LYS A 317 -8.52 7.57 -23.47
CA LYS A 317 -9.11 6.34 -24.03
C LYS A 317 -8.19 5.13 -24.10
N ILE A 318 -6.93 5.20 -24.50
CA ILE A 318 -6.05 4.02 -24.57
C ILE A 318 -5.57 3.66 -23.15
N SER A 319 -5.69 2.39 -22.75
CA SER A 319 -5.45 1.92 -21.38
C SER A 319 -4.13 2.42 -20.77
N ILE A 320 -3.01 2.29 -21.50
CA ILE A 320 -1.70 2.73 -21.01
C ILE A 320 -1.66 4.25 -20.77
N PHE A 321 -2.35 5.03 -21.61
CA PHE A 321 -2.44 6.48 -21.45
C PHE A 321 -3.40 6.85 -20.31
N VAL A 322 -4.47 6.09 -20.07
CA VAL A 322 -5.32 6.25 -18.88
C VAL A 322 -4.50 6.04 -17.60
N LEU A 323 -3.67 4.99 -17.56
CA LEU A 323 -2.77 4.74 -16.42
C LEU A 323 -1.77 5.89 -16.21
N LEU A 324 -1.07 6.31 -17.28
CA LEU A 324 -0.11 7.42 -17.20
C LEU A 324 -0.78 8.72 -16.77
N TRP A 325 -2.01 8.97 -17.25
CA TRP A 325 -2.78 10.14 -16.90
C TRP A 325 -3.19 10.16 -15.42
N LEU A 326 -3.65 9.01 -14.88
CA LEU A 326 -3.90 8.89 -13.45
C LEU A 326 -2.63 9.13 -12.62
N ILE A 327 -1.47 8.62 -13.05
CA ILE A 327 -0.19 8.88 -12.38
C ILE A 327 0.11 10.38 -12.33
N ILE A 328 -0.04 11.09 -13.45
CA ILE A 328 0.22 12.54 -13.53
C ILE A 328 -0.73 13.31 -12.60
N ILE A 329 -2.03 13.05 -12.67
CA ILE A 329 -3.04 13.73 -11.85
C ILE A 329 -2.79 13.50 -10.36
N THR A 330 -2.53 12.25 -9.96
CA THR A 330 -2.34 11.91 -8.55
C THR A 330 -1.00 12.42 -8.00
N ILE A 331 0.05 12.53 -8.80
CA ILE A 331 1.30 13.22 -8.43
C ILE A 331 1.05 14.72 -8.25
N ALA A 332 0.39 15.38 -9.19
CA ALA A 332 0.07 16.80 -9.09
C ALA A 332 -0.76 17.09 -7.83
N THR A 333 -1.75 16.25 -7.56
CA THR A 333 -2.57 16.30 -6.34
C THR A 333 -1.73 16.07 -5.09
N SER A 334 -0.81 15.09 -5.11
CA SER A 334 0.11 14.80 -4.01
C SER A 334 1.00 16.00 -3.67
N ILE A 335 1.51 16.71 -4.69
CA ILE A 335 2.31 17.93 -4.51
C ILE A 335 1.46 19.03 -3.86
N ALA A 336 0.22 19.23 -4.33
CA ALA A 336 -0.70 20.21 -3.75
C ALA A 336 -1.01 19.90 -2.27
N ILE A 337 -1.28 18.64 -1.94
CA ILE A 337 -1.50 18.17 -0.56
C ILE A 337 -0.28 18.48 0.34
N GLU A 338 0.93 18.14 -0.11
CA GLU A 338 2.15 18.41 0.67
C GLU A 338 2.41 19.91 0.84
N PHE A 339 2.07 20.73 -0.17
CA PHE A 339 2.12 22.18 -0.05
C PHE A 339 1.17 22.67 1.05
N ILE A 340 -0.10 22.23 1.04
CA ILE A 340 -1.10 22.60 2.06
C ILE A 340 -0.62 22.20 3.46
N LYS A 341 -0.12 20.96 3.63
CA LYS A 341 0.41 20.48 4.92
C LYS A 341 1.53 21.35 5.45
N LYS A 342 2.43 21.78 4.56
CA LYS A 342 3.52 22.69 4.91
C LYS A 342 3.00 24.04 5.39
N GLN A 343 1.98 24.61 4.74
CA GLN A 343 1.39 25.88 5.17
C GLN A 343 0.68 25.76 6.52
N VAL A 344 -0.13 24.71 6.71
CA VAL A 344 -0.81 24.46 7.99
C VAL A 344 0.21 24.29 9.13
N THR A 345 1.28 23.55 8.89
CA THR A 345 2.34 23.36 9.90
C THR A 345 3.00 24.67 10.30
N LYS A 346 3.29 25.56 9.33
CA LYS A 346 3.86 26.90 9.59
C LYS A 346 2.92 27.82 10.37
N LEU A 347 1.62 27.72 10.11
CA LEU A 347 0.60 28.47 10.84
C LEU A 347 0.53 27.99 12.30
N CYS A 348 0.55 26.67 12.51
CA CYS A 348 0.51 26.08 13.85
C CYS A 348 1.81 26.28 14.65
N SER A 349 2.98 26.37 14.00
CA SER A 349 4.27 26.58 14.68
C SER A 349 4.58 28.05 15.03
N GLY A 350 3.71 28.99 14.67
CA GLY A 350 3.92 30.42 14.94
C GLY A 350 4.97 31.10 14.05
N GLU A 351 5.64 30.37 13.15
CA GLU A 351 6.62 30.92 12.20
C GLU A 351 6.02 31.99 11.27
N PHE A 352 4.72 31.90 11.00
CA PHE A 352 4.01 32.90 10.21
C PHE A 352 3.97 34.27 10.90
N LYS A 353 3.77 34.31 12.24
CA LYS A 353 3.78 35.55 13.04
C LYS A 353 5.16 36.22 13.01
N LEU A 354 6.23 35.44 13.14
CA LEU A 354 7.62 35.95 13.08
C LEU A 354 7.97 36.49 11.69
N SER A 355 7.55 35.83 10.60
CA SER A 355 7.83 36.32 9.25
C SER A 355 7.04 37.59 8.87
N TYR A 356 5.84 37.75 9.44
CA TYR A 356 4.98 38.92 9.22
C TYR A 356 5.44 40.11 10.05
N MET A 357 5.78 39.90 11.34
CA MET A 357 6.38 40.94 12.19
C MET A 357 7.72 41.41 11.63
N ASN A 358 8.57 40.50 11.13
CA ASN A 358 9.85 40.89 10.51
C ASN A 358 9.70 41.62 9.16
N ARG A 359 8.53 41.52 8.51
CA ARG A 359 8.22 42.28 7.29
C ARG A 359 7.64 43.65 7.64
N ALA A 360 6.71 43.71 8.60
CA ALA A 360 6.14 44.94 9.13
C ALA A 360 7.12 45.81 9.96
N LEU A 361 8.29 45.27 10.34
CA LEU A 361 9.40 46.02 10.95
C LEU A 361 10.46 46.47 9.91
N ARG A 362 10.30 46.08 8.64
CA ARG A 362 11.17 46.48 7.52
C ARG A 362 10.49 47.46 6.57
N ASP A 363 9.18 47.60 6.68
CA ASP A 363 8.38 48.69 6.12
C ASP A 363 8.18 49.75 7.23
#